data_AF-A0A955FCY2-F1
#
_entry.id   AF-A0A955FCY2-F1
#
_cell.length_a   1.000
_cell.length_b   1.000
_cell.length_c   1.000
_cell.angle_alpha   90.00
_cell.angle_beta   90.00
_cell.angle_gamma   90.00
#
_symmetry.space_group_name_H-M   'P 1'
#
loop_
_entity.id
_entity.type
_entity.pdbx_description
1 polymer ?
#
loop_
_entity_poly.entity_id
_entity_poly.type
_entity_poly.pdbx_seq_one_letter_code
_entity_poly.pdbx_strand_id
1 'polypeptide(L)'
;MQNSQRQIIANFIAVSTALYGAYLIGFRLLIAGLFHLHLRPSELAGVLLSQADLIFGLSLLYLSVMLGRRKQNAWRVAVVIYGIIFILHLPLLMQWFGILLHPILAFNIIFPFLMLIGLWLARQDFTARSDIATFKSSILVSALVMMAAFVYGVSGFLLLDTKDFHQEVSFTSAATNTMDQFALLLHDPLKPKTRRAHLFEDSLSLISAGAVAYAVISFFAPMRARFSANNHEREHFKELLIANDVPSEDFFKLWPHDKQYFFDDSGQSGLAYRVQKGVALVAGDPVGSTVGPLLTNFTEI
;
A
#
# COMPACT_ATOMS: atom_id res chain seq x y z
N MET A 1 20.27 -16.70 -18.10
CA MET A 1 21.08 -16.00 -17.07
C MET A 1 20.52 -14.63 -16.69
N GLN A 2 20.03 -13.81 -17.62
CA GLN A 2 19.52 -12.47 -17.30
C GLN A 2 18.34 -12.46 -16.31
N ASN A 3 17.39 -13.41 -16.45
CA ASN A 3 16.20 -13.45 -15.58
C ASN A 3 16.51 -13.92 -14.15
N SER A 4 17.54 -14.74 -13.94
CA SER A 4 17.98 -15.17 -12.60
C SER A 4 18.72 -14.05 -11.88
N GLN A 5 19.55 -13.26 -12.57
CA GLN A 5 20.18 -12.06 -12.00
C GLN A 5 19.15 -11.02 -11.55
N ARG A 6 18.13 -10.74 -12.38
CA ARG A 6 17.03 -9.82 -11.99
C ARG A 6 16.25 -10.31 -10.77
N GLN A 7 16.07 -11.62 -10.63
CA GLN A 7 15.42 -12.19 -9.45
C GLN A 7 16.28 -12.06 -8.19
N ILE A 8 17.61 -12.22 -8.31
CA ILE A 8 18.54 -12.01 -7.19
C ILE A 8 18.50 -10.56 -6.70
N ILE A 9 18.53 -9.58 -7.62
CA ILE A 9 18.44 -8.15 -7.30
C ILE A 9 17.10 -7.85 -6.60
N ALA A 10 15.98 -8.34 -7.15
CA ALA A 10 14.67 -8.14 -6.54
C ALA A 10 14.56 -8.76 -5.13
N ASN A 11 15.12 -9.96 -4.94
CA ASN A 11 15.16 -10.62 -3.63
C ASN A 11 16.03 -9.84 -2.63
N PHE A 12 17.18 -9.32 -3.07
CA PHE A 12 18.04 -8.49 -2.23
C PHE A 12 17.33 -7.22 -1.77
N ILE A 13 16.68 -6.50 -2.69
CA ILE A 13 15.88 -5.31 -2.38
C ILE A 13 14.74 -5.67 -1.43
N ALA A 14 14.05 -6.79 -1.66
CA ALA A 14 12.98 -7.27 -0.80
C ALA A 14 13.47 -7.55 0.63
N VAL A 15 14.56 -8.30 0.79
CA VAL A 15 15.12 -8.62 2.12
C VAL A 15 15.58 -7.35 2.83
N SER A 16 16.28 -6.45 2.15
CA SER A 16 16.69 -5.15 2.71
C SER A 16 15.47 -4.31 3.14
N THR A 17 14.39 -4.34 2.36
CA THR A 17 13.12 -3.68 2.70
C THR A 17 12.50 -4.28 3.96
N ALA A 18 12.49 -5.62 4.08
CA ALA A 18 11.94 -6.30 5.24
C ALA A 18 12.73 -6.00 6.52
N LEU A 19 14.08 -6.05 6.44
CA LEU A 19 14.97 -5.76 7.56
C LEU A 19 14.79 -4.33 8.06
N TYR A 20 14.69 -3.36 7.16
CA TYR A 20 14.47 -1.97 7.54
C TYR A 20 13.08 -1.75 8.15
N GLY A 21 12.05 -2.40 7.60
CA GLY A 21 10.70 -2.36 8.19
C GLY A 21 10.66 -2.94 9.60
N ALA A 22 11.33 -4.07 9.84
CA ALA A 22 11.48 -4.66 11.17
C ALA A 22 12.29 -3.77 12.11
N TYR A 23 13.35 -3.13 11.61
CA TYR A 23 14.14 -2.16 12.35
C TYR A 23 13.30 -0.97 12.84
N LEU A 24 12.47 -0.36 11.97
CA LEU A 24 11.61 0.76 12.37
C LEU A 24 10.64 0.37 13.50
N ILE A 25 10.04 -0.82 13.39
CA ILE A 25 9.14 -1.35 14.44
C ILE A 25 9.92 -1.63 15.73
N GLY A 26 11.04 -2.34 15.64
CA GLY A 26 11.84 -2.73 16.80
C GLY A 26 12.45 -1.54 17.54
N PHE A 27 13.00 -0.59 16.79
CA PHE A 27 13.54 0.66 17.32
C PHE A 27 12.44 1.44 18.06
N ARG A 28 11.25 1.54 17.46
CA ARG A 28 10.11 2.20 18.09
C ARG A 28 9.69 1.53 19.40
N LEU A 29 9.54 0.20 19.41
CA LEU A 29 9.13 -0.54 20.61
C LEU A 29 10.18 -0.45 21.72
N LEU A 30 11.47 -0.50 21.37
CA LEU A 30 12.58 -0.37 22.31
C LEU A 30 12.60 1.02 22.95
N ILE A 31 12.47 2.08 22.14
CA ILE A 31 12.38 3.45 22.62
C ILE A 31 11.17 3.60 23.54
N ALA A 32 9.98 3.17 23.12
CA ALA A 32 8.77 3.23 23.96
C ALA A 32 8.94 2.53 25.32
N GLY A 33 9.59 1.35 25.34
CA GLY A 33 9.88 0.62 26.57
C GLY A 33 10.90 1.32 27.48
N LEU A 34 11.96 1.90 26.92
CA LEU A 34 12.97 2.65 27.69
C LEU A 34 12.43 3.96 28.28
N PHE A 35 11.61 4.69 27.52
CA PHE A 35 11.00 5.95 27.99
C PHE A 35 9.92 5.72 29.05
N HIS A 36 9.27 4.55 29.07
CA HIS A 36 8.37 4.19 30.16
C HIS A 36 9.10 4.05 31.52
N LEU A 37 10.43 3.88 31.50
CA LEU A 37 11.23 3.59 32.69
C LEU A 37 11.97 4.81 33.27
N HIS A 38 12.24 5.92 32.54
CA HIS A 38 13.04 7.05 33.05
C HIS A 38 12.64 8.46 32.50
N LEU A 39 12.22 9.33 33.43
CA LEU A 39 12.16 10.82 33.53
C LEU A 39 12.13 11.79 32.31
N ARG A 40 11.21 12.77 32.44
CA ARG A 40 11.02 14.13 31.84
C ARG A 40 10.79 14.27 30.30
N PRO A 41 9.56 14.64 29.86
CA PRO A 41 9.14 14.63 28.44
C PRO A 41 9.64 15.77 27.52
N SER A 42 10.22 16.86 28.03
CA SER A 42 10.14 18.15 27.33
C SER A 42 11.24 18.47 26.31
N GLU A 43 12.35 17.72 26.21
CA GLU A 43 13.48 18.12 25.35
C GLU A 43 13.91 17.10 24.28
N LEU A 44 13.33 15.90 24.27
CA LEU A 44 13.55 14.89 23.21
C LEU A 44 12.26 14.52 22.47
N ALA A 45 11.13 15.11 22.87
CA ALA A 45 9.81 14.82 22.34
C ALA A 45 9.70 15.08 20.85
N GLY A 46 10.49 15.98 20.24
CA GLY A 46 10.50 16.25 18.80
C GLY A 46 11.31 15.26 17.93
N VAL A 47 12.28 14.57 18.53
CA VAL A 47 13.28 13.73 17.82
C VAL A 47 12.78 12.29 17.58
N LEU A 48 11.68 11.91 18.23
CA LEU A 48 11.18 10.52 18.34
C LEU A 48 9.70 10.38 17.90
N LEU A 49 9.18 11.39 17.19
CA LEU A 49 7.77 11.52 16.80
C LEU A 49 7.44 10.72 15.55
N SER A 50 6.67 9.65 15.71
CA SER A 50 5.32 9.49 15.13
C SER A 50 4.91 8.01 15.20
N GLN A 51 3.60 7.73 15.28
CA GLN A 51 3.08 6.37 15.03
C GLN A 51 3.40 5.88 13.59
N ALA A 52 3.94 6.77 12.74
CA ALA A 52 4.27 6.49 11.36
C ALA A 52 5.37 5.44 11.22
N ASP A 53 6.31 5.30 12.16
CA ASP A 53 7.35 4.25 12.07
C ASP A 53 6.76 2.83 12.08
N LEU A 54 5.67 2.60 12.83
CA LEU A 54 4.97 1.32 12.83
C LEU A 54 4.24 1.10 11.51
N ILE A 55 3.57 2.14 11.00
CA ILE A 55 2.83 2.08 9.74
C ILE A 55 3.78 1.88 8.57
N PHE A 56 4.88 2.64 8.51
CA PHE A 56 5.94 2.49 7.53
C PHE A 56 6.60 1.13 7.66
N GLY A 57 6.96 0.69 8.87
CA GLY A 57 7.58 -0.59 9.10
C GLY A 57 6.72 -1.77 8.62
N LEU A 58 5.43 -1.78 8.96
CA LEU A 58 4.48 -2.79 8.50
C LEU A 58 4.24 -2.71 6.98
N SER A 59 4.13 -1.50 6.42
CA SER A 59 3.99 -1.28 4.99
C SER A 59 5.20 -1.81 4.22
N LEU A 60 6.41 -1.59 4.72
CA LEU A 60 7.66 -2.08 4.14
C LEU A 60 7.78 -3.61 4.25
N LEU A 61 7.41 -4.21 5.39
CA LEU A 61 7.34 -5.67 5.52
C LEU A 61 6.39 -6.28 4.49
N TYR A 62 5.22 -5.69 4.28
CA TYR A 62 4.30 -6.12 3.24
C TYR A 62 4.87 -5.92 1.82
N LEU A 63 5.43 -4.74 1.54
CA LEU A 63 6.04 -4.42 0.25
C LEU A 63 7.23 -5.32 -0.07
N SER A 64 7.98 -5.80 0.93
CA SER A 64 9.09 -6.74 0.72
C SER A 64 8.65 -7.99 -0.05
N VAL A 65 7.50 -8.57 0.33
CA VAL A 65 6.94 -9.75 -0.33
C VAL A 65 6.57 -9.44 -1.78
N MET A 66 6.01 -8.26 -2.03
CA MET A 66 5.57 -7.84 -3.36
C MET A 66 6.73 -7.42 -4.27
N LEU A 67 7.79 -6.84 -3.71
CA LEU A 67 9.04 -6.55 -4.39
C LEU A 67 9.78 -7.83 -4.78
N GLY A 68 9.79 -8.85 -3.91
CA GLY A 68 10.33 -10.18 -4.24
C GLY A 68 9.58 -10.84 -5.40
N ARG A 69 8.29 -10.52 -5.55
CA ARG A 69 7.45 -10.91 -6.71
C ARG A 69 7.59 -9.99 -7.92
N ARG A 70 8.51 -9.02 -7.89
CA ARG A 70 8.84 -8.09 -8.99
C ARG A 70 7.66 -7.24 -9.49
N LYS A 71 6.73 -6.89 -8.59
CA LYS A 71 5.52 -6.11 -8.92
C LYS A 71 5.86 -4.63 -9.16
N GLN A 72 5.42 -4.09 -10.30
CA GLN A 72 5.70 -2.70 -10.69
C GLN A 72 5.04 -1.68 -9.76
N ASN A 73 3.81 -1.93 -9.32
CA ASN A 73 3.13 -1.03 -8.38
C ASN A 73 3.78 -1.07 -6.99
N ALA A 74 4.26 -2.24 -6.54
CA ALA A 74 5.02 -2.33 -5.30
C ALA A 74 6.30 -1.50 -5.35
N TRP A 75 7.01 -1.51 -6.49
CA TRP A 75 8.16 -0.64 -6.73
C TRP A 75 7.80 0.84 -6.64
N ARG A 76 6.74 1.30 -7.32
CA ARG A 76 6.29 2.70 -7.26
C ARG A 76 5.97 3.14 -5.83
N VAL A 77 5.25 2.31 -5.09
CA VAL A 77 4.86 2.66 -3.72
C VAL A 77 6.04 2.59 -2.76
N ALA A 78 6.96 1.64 -2.94
CA ALA A 78 8.19 1.61 -2.16
C ALA A 78 9.01 2.89 -2.37
N VAL A 79 9.14 3.38 -3.62
CA VAL A 79 9.82 4.66 -3.91
C VAL A 79 9.14 5.82 -3.18
N VAL A 80 7.81 5.90 -3.21
CA VAL A 80 7.06 6.96 -2.50
C VAL A 80 7.27 6.87 -0.99
N ILE A 81 7.11 5.69 -0.39
CA ILE A 81 7.27 5.49 1.06
C ILE A 81 8.69 5.82 1.50
N TYR A 82 9.71 5.30 0.81
CA TYR A 82 11.11 5.63 1.13
C TYR A 82 11.41 7.12 0.94
N GLY A 83 10.80 7.78 -0.04
CA GLY A 83 10.90 9.23 -0.24
C GLY A 83 10.31 10.01 0.92
N ILE A 84 9.11 9.64 1.39
CA ILE A 84 8.47 10.26 2.56
C ILE A 84 9.34 10.05 3.80
N ILE A 85 9.78 8.82 4.08
CA ILE A 85 10.65 8.51 5.23
C ILE A 85 11.91 9.37 5.18
N PHE A 86 12.57 9.45 4.02
CA PHE A 86 13.78 10.26 3.86
C PHE A 86 13.51 11.74 4.16
N ILE A 87 12.46 12.33 3.57
CA ILE A 87 12.09 13.74 3.77
C ILE A 87 11.76 14.03 5.23
N LEU A 88 10.98 13.17 5.88
CA LEU A 88 10.61 13.32 7.30
C LEU A 88 11.84 13.31 8.23
N HIS A 89 12.90 12.60 7.84
CA HIS A 89 14.13 12.53 8.63
C HIS A 89 15.14 13.65 8.32
N LEU A 90 14.96 14.44 7.26
CA LEU A 90 15.89 15.53 6.88
C LEU A 90 15.99 16.66 7.92
N PRO A 91 14.88 17.17 8.52
CA PRO A 91 14.96 18.27 9.49
C PRO A 91 15.80 17.91 10.73
N LEU A 92 15.85 16.62 11.09
CA LEU A 92 16.67 16.12 12.19
C LEU A 92 18.17 16.29 11.92
N LEU A 93 18.58 16.35 10.65
CA LEU A 93 19.97 16.62 10.24
C LEU A 93 20.40 18.06 10.55
N MET A 94 19.47 19.02 10.43
CA MET A 94 19.76 20.45 10.66
C MET A 94 19.70 20.84 12.14
N GLN A 95 18.84 20.18 12.94
CA GLN A 95 18.65 20.52 14.36
C GLN A 95 19.79 20.06 15.29
N TRP A 96 20.67 19.14 14.85
CA TRP A 96 21.61 18.43 15.75
C TRP A 96 23.08 18.48 15.31
N PHE A 97 23.52 19.57 14.69
CA PHE A 97 24.91 19.75 14.22
C PHE A 97 25.99 19.72 15.33
N GLY A 98 25.62 19.63 16.62
CA GLY A 98 26.53 19.80 17.77
C GLY A 98 26.87 18.54 18.58
N ILE A 99 26.23 17.39 18.35
CA ILE A 99 26.55 16.14 19.05
C ILE A 99 26.73 15.08 17.98
N LEU A 100 27.94 14.50 17.90
CA LEU A 100 28.35 13.37 17.07
C LEU A 100 27.16 12.63 16.43
N LEU A 101 27.10 12.61 15.09
CA LEU A 101 26.25 11.74 14.26
C LEU A 101 25.82 10.50 15.04
N HIS A 102 24.65 10.53 15.68
CA HIS A 102 24.18 9.38 16.43
C HIS A 102 24.01 8.27 15.40
N PRO A 103 24.68 7.11 15.51
CA PRO A 103 24.73 6.11 14.44
C PRO A 103 23.35 5.70 13.91
N ILE A 104 22.36 5.76 14.81
CA ILE A 104 20.94 5.52 14.57
C ILE A 104 20.30 6.56 13.65
N LEU A 105 20.53 7.86 13.90
CA LEU A 105 19.97 8.94 13.07
C LEU A 105 20.60 8.94 11.67
N ALA A 106 21.92 8.70 11.60
CA ALA A 106 22.61 8.55 10.33
C ALA A 106 22.04 7.38 9.51
N PHE A 107 21.77 6.24 10.17
CA PHE A 107 21.15 5.08 9.53
C PHE A 107 19.76 5.39 8.95
N ASN A 108 18.93 6.14 9.69
CA ASN A 108 17.57 6.51 9.25
C ASN A 108 17.51 7.43 8.03
N ILE A 109 18.62 8.07 7.67
CA ILE A 109 18.71 8.93 6.48
C ILE A 109 19.43 8.20 5.36
N ILE A 110 20.59 7.59 5.67
CA ILE A 110 21.44 6.92 4.69
C ILE A 110 20.73 5.71 4.10
N PHE A 111 20.05 4.90 4.92
CA PHE A 111 19.44 3.66 4.44
C PHE A 111 18.27 3.92 3.47
N PRO A 112 17.28 4.78 3.76
CA PRO A 112 16.25 5.16 2.78
C PRO A 112 16.84 5.74 1.50
N PHE A 113 17.88 6.56 1.60
CA PHE A 113 18.56 7.13 0.43
C PHE A 113 19.19 6.05 -0.46
N LEU A 114 19.91 5.09 0.13
CA LEU A 114 20.47 3.96 -0.60
C LEU A 114 19.38 3.08 -1.22
N MET A 115 18.27 2.88 -0.53
CA MET A 115 17.11 2.14 -1.07
C MET A 115 16.47 2.85 -2.25
N LEU A 116 16.34 4.18 -2.21
CA LEU A 116 15.85 4.96 -3.36
C LEU A 116 16.75 4.79 -4.58
N ILE A 117 18.08 4.82 -4.39
CA ILE A 117 19.05 4.55 -5.46
C ILE A 117 18.90 3.12 -5.99
N GLY A 118 18.87 2.13 -5.10
CA GLY A 118 18.73 0.72 -5.46
C GLY A 118 17.44 0.44 -6.23
N LEU A 119 16.31 0.98 -5.77
CA LEU A 119 15.02 0.90 -6.45
C LEU A 119 15.06 1.60 -7.81
N TRP A 120 15.71 2.76 -7.92
CA TRP A 120 15.83 3.48 -9.19
C TRP A 120 16.68 2.72 -10.21
N LEU A 121 17.82 2.14 -9.79
CA LEU A 121 18.68 1.32 -10.64
C LEU A 121 17.95 0.04 -11.09
N ALA A 122 17.22 -0.61 -10.19
CA ALA A 122 16.46 -1.83 -10.47
C ALA A 122 15.09 -1.58 -11.14
N ARG A 123 14.77 -0.34 -11.59
CA ARG A 123 13.45 0.02 -12.14
C ARG A 123 12.99 -0.88 -13.30
N GLN A 124 13.93 -1.38 -14.10
CA GLN A 124 13.66 -2.24 -15.26
C GLN A 124 13.42 -3.71 -14.87
N ASP A 125 13.68 -4.07 -13.61
CA ASP A 125 13.50 -5.44 -13.13
C ASP A 125 12.09 -5.69 -12.59
N PHE A 126 11.35 -4.63 -12.24
CA PHE A 126 9.97 -4.68 -11.76
C PHE A 126 8.95 -4.55 -12.92
N THR A 127 8.83 -5.60 -13.74
CA THR A 127 7.95 -5.60 -14.93
C THR A 127 6.58 -6.24 -14.72
N ALA A 128 6.33 -6.89 -13.57
CA ALA A 128 5.05 -7.55 -13.34
C ALA A 128 3.96 -6.51 -13.07
N ARG A 129 3.11 -6.26 -14.07
CA ARG A 129 1.94 -5.38 -13.96
C ARG A 129 0.98 -5.90 -12.88
N SER A 130 0.38 -4.97 -12.14
CA SER A 130 -0.76 -5.24 -11.27
C SER A 130 -1.98 -4.62 -11.94
N ASP A 131 -3.05 -5.41 -12.10
CA ASP A 131 -4.24 -5.00 -12.86
C ASP A 131 -4.94 -3.78 -12.24
N ILE A 132 -5.35 -2.86 -13.11
CA ILE A 132 -5.64 -1.45 -12.81
C ILE A 132 -7.14 -1.19 -12.51
N ALA A 133 -8.03 -2.13 -12.86
CA ALA A 133 -9.48 -1.91 -12.84
C ALA A 133 -10.08 -1.63 -11.45
N THR A 134 -9.49 -2.16 -10.36
CA THR A 134 -10.02 -2.02 -8.99
C THR A 134 -9.39 -0.86 -8.20
N PHE A 135 -8.34 -0.24 -8.75
CA PHE A 135 -7.60 0.83 -8.07
C PHE A 135 -8.45 2.09 -7.86
N LYS A 136 -9.33 2.44 -8.81
CA LYS A 136 -10.24 3.60 -8.71
C LYS A 136 -11.25 3.44 -7.56
N SER A 137 -11.83 2.24 -7.42
CA SER A 137 -12.78 1.94 -6.34
C SER A 137 -12.09 1.94 -4.97
N SER A 138 -10.89 1.35 -4.88
CA SER A 138 -10.09 1.38 -3.64
C SER A 138 -9.74 2.80 -3.22
N ILE A 139 -9.35 3.67 -4.16
CA ILE A 139 -9.07 5.09 -3.88
C ILE A 139 -10.33 5.80 -3.40
N LEU A 140 -11.47 5.60 -4.05
CA LEU A 140 -12.72 6.25 -3.68
C LEU A 140 -13.14 5.86 -2.26
N VAL A 141 -13.11 4.57 -1.92
CA VAL A 141 -13.48 4.09 -0.59
C VAL A 141 -12.48 4.58 0.47
N SER A 142 -11.18 4.57 0.18
CA SER A 142 -10.17 5.16 1.06
C SER A 142 -10.40 6.66 1.28
N ALA A 143 -10.72 7.42 0.23
CA ALA A 143 -11.02 8.84 0.32
C ALA A 143 -12.27 9.11 1.16
N LEU A 144 -13.33 8.28 1.01
CA LEU A 144 -14.54 8.38 1.82
C LEU A 144 -14.28 8.06 3.30
N VAL A 145 -13.48 7.03 3.60
CA VAL A 145 -13.11 6.69 4.98
C VAL A 145 -12.27 7.82 5.62
N MET A 146 -11.31 8.38 4.89
CA MET A 146 -10.52 9.52 5.36
C MET A 146 -11.40 10.76 5.57
N MET A 147 -12.33 11.03 4.66
CA MET A 147 -13.25 12.17 4.77
C MET A 147 -14.19 12.01 5.97
N ALA A 148 -14.76 10.82 6.19
CA ALA A 148 -15.62 10.55 7.34
C ALA A 148 -14.87 10.72 8.66
N ALA A 149 -13.65 10.21 8.75
CA ALA A 149 -12.80 10.40 9.92
C ALA A 149 -12.46 11.90 10.14
N PHE A 150 -12.24 12.65 9.06
CA PHE A 150 -11.98 14.10 9.13
C PHE A 150 -13.18 14.89 9.64
N VAL A 151 -14.37 14.57 9.13
CA VAL A 151 -15.62 15.16 9.64
C VAL A 151 -15.82 14.84 11.12
N TYR A 152 -15.52 13.61 11.54
CA TYR A 152 -15.58 13.21 12.95
C TYR A 152 -14.63 14.04 13.83
N GLY A 153 -13.36 14.19 13.44
CA GLY A 153 -12.38 14.98 14.19
C GLY A 153 -12.78 16.45 14.30
N VAL A 154 -13.11 17.09 13.17
CA VAL A 154 -13.52 18.51 13.16
C VAL A 154 -14.78 18.73 13.99
N SER A 155 -15.78 17.86 13.83
CA SER A 155 -17.04 17.97 14.58
C SER A 155 -16.82 17.77 16.08
N GLY A 156 -15.99 16.81 16.48
CA GLY A 156 -15.71 16.56 17.88
C GLY A 156 -14.97 17.71 18.56
N PHE A 157 -13.99 18.31 17.86
CA PHE A 157 -13.30 19.51 18.33
C PHE A 157 -14.23 20.73 18.46
N LEU A 158 -15.20 20.91 17.55
CA LEU A 158 -16.19 21.99 17.62
C LEU A 158 -17.27 21.78 18.70
N LEU A 159 -17.60 20.52 19.02
CA LEU A 159 -18.59 20.17 20.05
C LEU A 159 -18.02 20.21 21.46
N LEU A 160 -16.70 20.16 21.60
CA LEU A 160 -16.00 20.29 22.88
C LEU A 160 -15.84 21.78 23.21
N ASP A 161 -16.34 22.16 24.38
CA ASP A 161 -16.47 23.55 24.78
C ASP A 161 -15.17 24.07 25.42
N THR A 162 -15.05 25.37 25.61
CA THR A 162 -13.96 26.05 26.34
C THR A 162 -13.61 25.42 27.68
N LYS A 163 -14.53 24.69 28.33
CA LYS A 163 -14.27 23.96 29.59
C LYS A 163 -13.44 22.69 29.40
N ASP A 164 -13.45 22.11 28.21
CA ASP A 164 -12.77 20.84 27.89
C ASP A 164 -11.31 21.04 27.49
N PHE A 165 -10.99 22.17 26.86
CA PHE A 165 -9.65 22.51 26.36
C PHE A 165 -9.08 23.83 26.89
N HIS A 166 -9.84 24.62 27.67
CA HIS A 166 -9.49 25.98 28.13
C HIS A 166 -9.19 26.99 27.02
N GLN A 167 -9.60 26.70 25.78
CA GLN A 167 -9.47 27.58 24.63
C GLN A 167 -10.73 27.47 23.78
N GLU A 168 -11.12 28.56 23.11
CA GLU A 168 -12.15 28.50 22.09
C GLU A 168 -11.59 27.78 20.86
N VAL A 169 -12.21 26.66 20.50
CA VAL A 169 -11.78 25.88 19.34
C VAL A 169 -12.45 26.43 18.09
N SER A 170 -11.71 27.22 17.31
CA SER A 170 -12.18 27.70 16.01
C SER A 170 -12.28 26.56 14.99
N PHE A 171 -13.09 26.72 13.95
CA PHE A 171 -13.17 25.76 12.83
C PHE A 171 -11.78 25.48 12.22
N THR A 172 -10.99 26.53 12.03
CA THR A 172 -9.63 26.42 11.49
C THR A 172 -8.75 25.60 12.42
N SER A 173 -8.80 25.86 13.73
CA SER A 173 -8.06 25.10 14.75
C SER A 173 -8.51 23.64 14.82
N ALA A 174 -9.81 23.36 14.72
CA ALA A 174 -10.35 22.01 14.68
C ALA A 174 -9.86 21.23 13.44
N ALA A 175 -9.86 21.90 12.27
CA ALA A 175 -9.38 21.33 11.01
C ALA A 175 -7.87 21.06 11.05
N THR A 176 -7.06 21.98 11.56
CA THR A 176 -5.60 21.78 11.67
C THR A 176 -5.27 20.67 12.65
N ASN A 177 -5.87 20.65 13.85
CA ASN A 177 -5.63 19.58 14.84
C ASN A 177 -6.05 18.20 14.31
N THR A 178 -7.18 18.13 13.60
CA THR A 178 -7.63 16.88 12.96
C THR A 178 -6.67 16.44 11.85
N MET A 179 -6.20 17.39 11.03
CA MET A 179 -5.24 17.11 9.96
C MET A 179 -3.89 16.64 10.51
N ASP A 180 -3.40 17.28 11.57
CA ASP A 180 -2.18 16.91 12.28
C ASP A 180 -2.29 15.47 12.79
N GLN A 181 -3.46 15.08 13.29
CA GLN A 181 -3.72 13.71 13.76
C GLN A 181 -3.75 12.67 12.62
N PHE A 182 -4.23 13.01 11.42
CA PHE A 182 -4.09 12.14 10.22
C PHE A 182 -2.68 12.06 9.68
N ALA A 183 -1.99 13.20 9.67
CA ALA A 183 -0.60 13.28 9.26
C ALA A 183 0.34 12.63 10.30
N LEU A 184 -0.22 12.19 11.45
CA LEU A 184 0.49 11.67 12.61
C LEU A 184 1.56 12.66 13.11
N LEU A 185 1.35 13.94 12.81
CA LEU A 185 2.18 15.06 13.22
C LEU A 185 1.74 15.44 14.64
N LEU A 186 2.64 15.35 15.60
CA LEU A 186 2.42 15.94 16.92
C LEU A 186 2.91 17.38 16.89
N HIS A 187 2.15 18.26 16.24
CA HIS A 187 2.27 19.70 16.46
C HIS A 187 1.33 20.09 17.60
N ASP A 188 1.93 20.62 18.68
CA ASP A 188 1.31 21.18 19.90
C ASP A 188 -0.19 20.82 20.10
N PRO A 189 -0.50 19.55 20.42
CA PRO A 189 -1.88 19.08 20.47
C PRO A 189 -2.66 19.81 21.57
N LEU A 190 -3.92 20.14 21.27
CA LEU A 190 -4.85 20.67 22.26
C LEU A 190 -4.90 19.75 23.47
N LYS A 191 -4.41 20.22 24.63
CA LYS A 191 -4.30 19.39 25.83
C LYS A 191 -5.69 19.16 26.43
N PRO A 192 -6.23 17.93 26.39
CA PRO A 192 -7.50 17.64 27.04
C PRO A 192 -7.39 17.88 28.55
N LYS A 193 -8.43 18.46 29.14
CA LYS A 193 -8.50 18.73 30.59
C LYS A 193 -9.61 17.95 31.29
N THR A 194 -10.55 17.41 30.53
CA THR A 194 -11.68 16.64 31.05
C THR A 194 -11.58 15.18 30.59
N ARG A 195 -12.20 14.27 31.35
CA ARG A 195 -12.31 12.85 30.98
C ARG A 195 -12.94 12.67 29.60
N ARG A 196 -13.89 13.55 29.24
CA ARG A 196 -14.56 13.56 27.92
C ARG A 196 -13.59 13.94 26.81
N ALA A 197 -12.76 14.96 27.01
CA ALA A 197 -11.75 15.38 26.05
C ALA A 197 -10.68 14.29 25.83
N HIS A 198 -10.25 13.62 26.91
CA HIS A 198 -9.33 12.47 26.81
C HIS A 198 -9.93 11.31 26.00
N LEU A 199 -11.18 10.92 26.30
CA LEU A 199 -11.87 9.87 25.54
C LEU A 199 -12.05 10.24 24.06
N PHE A 200 -12.32 11.51 23.77
CA PHE A 200 -12.39 12.01 22.41
C PHE A 200 -11.04 11.92 21.70
N GLU A 201 -9.97 12.45 22.30
CA GLU A 201 -8.62 12.42 21.71
C GLU A 201 -8.14 10.98 21.47
N ASP A 202 -8.37 10.08 22.43
CA ASP A 202 -8.04 8.65 22.31
C ASP A 202 -8.82 8.01 21.14
N SER A 203 -10.12 8.28 21.05
CA SER A 203 -10.97 7.76 19.97
C SER A 203 -10.57 8.32 18.60
N LEU A 204 -10.21 9.60 18.55
CA LEU A 204 -9.78 10.28 17.33
C LEU A 204 -8.43 9.76 16.86
N SER A 205 -7.49 9.51 17.77
CA SER A 205 -6.22 8.86 17.45
C SER A 205 -6.45 7.44 16.87
N LEU A 206 -7.31 6.63 17.50
CA LEU A 206 -7.63 5.28 17.04
C LEU A 206 -8.30 5.28 15.66
N ILE A 207 -9.30 6.14 15.45
CA ILE A 207 -10.03 6.27 14.19
C ILE A 207 -9.10 6.79 13.08
N SER A 208 -8.25 7.77 13.39
CA SER A 208 -7.31 8.34 12.42
C SER A 208 -6.26 7.32 12.00
N ALA A 209 -5.66 6.61 12.96
CA ALA A 209 -4.72 5.51 12.69
C ALA A 209 -5.39 4.38 11.90
N GLY A 210 -6.61 4.00 12.26
CA GLY A 210 -7.41 3.00 11.55
C GLY A 210 -7.76 3.42 10.11
N ALA A 211 -8.13 4.68 9.90
CA ALA A 211 -8.44 5.23 8.58
C ALA A 211 -7.20 5.27 7.68
N VAL A 212 -6.06 5.71 8.21
CA VAL A 212 -4.77 5.69 7.49
C VAL A 212 -4.36 4.25 7.16
N ALA A 213 -4.42 3.34 8.14
CA ALA A 213 -4.11 1.93 7.93
C ALA A 213 -5.03 1.28 6.89
N TYR A 214 -6.33 1.55 6.96
CA TYR A 214 -7.29 1.09 5.96
C TYR A 214 -6.99 1.68 4.59
N ALA A 215 -6.69 2.97 4.49
CA ALA A 215 -6.37 3.62 3.23
C ALA A 215 -5.12 2.97 2.58
N VAL A 216 -4.09 2.69 3.39
CA VAL A 216 -2.89 1.95 2.97
C VAL A 216 -3.27 0.55 2.50
N ILE A 217 -3.98 -0.24 3.31
CA ILE A 217 -4.38 -1.63 2.96
C ILE A 217 -5.26 -1.66 1.71
N SER A 218 -6.26 -0.78 1.62
CA SER A 218 -7.21 -0.66 0.51
C SER A 218 -6.50 -0.27 -0.80
N PHE A 219 -5.52 0.62 -0.73
CA PHE A 219 -4.65 0.95 -1.88
C PHE A 219 -3.97 -0.29 -2.46
N PHE A 220 -3.74 -1.31 -1.63
CA PHE A 220 -3.15 -2.60 -2.03
C PHE A 220 -4.16 -3.76 -2.19
N ALA A 221 -5.43 -3.56 -1.84
CA ALA A 221 -6.50 -4.55 -1.99
C ALA A 221 -6.85 -4.98 -3.44
N PRO A 222 -6.55 -4.22 -4.52
CA PRO A 222 -6.84 -4.64 -5.91
C PRO A 222 -6.27 -6.00 -6.32
N MET A 223 -5.34 -6.57 -5.54
CA MET A 223 -4.83 -7.92 -5.77
C MET A 223 -5.86 -9.04 -5.61
N ARG A 224 -6.98 -8.81 -4.91
CA ARG A 224 -8.03 -9.83 -4.67
C ARG A 224 -9.17 -9.82 -5.70
N ALA A 225 -9.37 -8.72 -6.43
CA ALA A 225 -10.55 -8.53 -7.28
C ALA A 225 -10.44 -9.14 -8.69
N ARG A 226 -9.40 -9.95 -8.95
CA ARG A 226 -9.22 -10.72 -10.18
C ARG A 226 -10.38 -11.67 -10.49
N PHE A 227 -11.25 -11.94 -9.51
CA PHE A 227 -12.39 -12.83 -9.66
C PHE A 227 -13.64 -12.15 -10.24
N SER A 228 -13.86 -10.84 -10.04
CA SER A 228 -15.16 -10.26 -10.40
C SER A 228 -15.31 -9.89 -11.88
N ALA A 229 -14.27 -9.31 -12.50
CA ALA A 229 -14.32 -8.96 -13.93
C ALA A 229 -14.27 -10.20 -14.83
N ASN A 230 -13.52 -11.21 -14.42
CA ASN A 230 -13.38 -12.47 -15.14
C ASN A 230 -14.65 -13.35 -15.04
N ASN A 231 -15.61 -13.05 -14.14
CA ASN A 231 -16.78 -13.90 -13.97
C ASN A 231 -17.72 -13.85 -15.17
N HIS A 232 -17.97 -12.67 -15.76
CA HIS A 232 -18.82 -12.55 -16.95
C HIS A 232 -18.18 -13.22 -18.17
N GLU A 233 -16.90 -12.94 -18.44
CA GLU A 233 -16.14 -13.59 -19.51
C GLU A 233 -16.06 -15.11 -19.30
N ARG A 234 -15.87 -15.57 -18.07
CA ARG A 234 -15.85 -16.99 -17.74
C ARG A 234 -17.20 -17.67 -17.93
N GLU A 235 -18.31 -17.03 -17.55
CA GLU A 235 -19.63 -17.59 -17.80
C GLU A 235 -19.93 -17.62 -19.31
N HIS A 236 -19.57 -16.57 -20.06
CA HIS A 236 -19.68 -16.59 -21.53
C HIS A 236 -18.82 -17.71 -22.15
N PHE A 237 -17.59 -17.89 -21.67
CA PHE A 237 -16.73 -18.98 -22.13
C PHE A 237 -17.30 -20.35 -21.77
N LYS A 238 -17.93 -20.49 -20.60
CA LYS A 238 -18.62 -21.72 -20.19
C LYS A 238 -19.83 -22.00 -21.08
N GLU A 239 -20.59 -20.98 -21.47
CA GLU A 239 -21.69 -21.12 -22.45
C GLU A 239 -21.16 -21.61 -23.80
N LEU A 240 -20.02 -21.09 -24.26
CA LEU A 240 -19.35 -21.57 -25.47
C LEU A 240 -18.92 -23.04 -25.38
N LEU A 241 -18.38 -23.47 -24.24
CA LEU A 241 -18.01 -24.88 -24.03
C LEU A 241 -19.24 -25.80 -24.08
N ILE A 242 -20.35 -25.37 -23.48
CA ILE A 242 -21.61 -26.13 -23.50
C ILE A 242 -22.19 -26.20 -24.93
N ALA A 243 -22.09 -25.12 -25.71
CA ALA A 243 -22.66 -25.03 -27.05
C ALA A 243 -21.90 -25.85 -28.11
N ASN A 244 -20.60 -26.12 -27.92
CA ASN A 244 -19.73 -26.71 -28.94
C ASN A 244 -19.37 -28.19 -28.70
N ASP A 245 -20.03 -28.88 -27.76
CA ASP A 245 -19.84 -30.32 -27.44
C ASP A 245 -18.35 -30.73 -27.31
N VAL A 246 -17.60 -29.95 -26.53
CA VAL A 246 -16.15 -30.10 -26.38
C VAL A 246 -15.76 -31.26 -25.45
N PRO A 247 -14.54 -31.81 -25.59
CA PRO A 247 -14.04 -32.87 -24.71
C PRO A 247 -14.04 -32.49 -23.23
N SER A 248 -14.15 -33.47 -22.33
CA SER A 248 -14.21 -33.22 -20.88
C SER A 248 -12.97 -32.52 -20.31
N GLU A 249 -11.82 -32.60 -20.97
CA GLU A 249 -10.60 -31.90 -20.57
C GLU A 249 -10.71 -30.37 -20.73
N ASP A 250 -11.61 -29.89 -21.59
CA ASP A 250 -11.84 -28.46 -21.78
C ASP A 250 -12.50 -27.80 -20.57
N PHE A 251 -12.99 -28.58 -19.61
CA PHE A 251 -13.31 -28.09 -18.28
C PHE A 251 -12.14 -27.33 -17.64
N PHE A 252 -10.88 -27.74 -17.89
CA PHE A 252 -9.69 -27.07 -17.37
C PHE A 252 -9.44 -25.69 -18.00
N LYS A 253 -10.16 -25.33 -19.08
CA LYS A 253 -10.20 -23.95 -19.57
C LYS A 253 -10.92 -23.03 -18.57
N LEU A 254 -11.81 -23.55 -17.71
CA LEU A 254 -12.52 -22.80 -16.67
C LEU A 254 -11.88 -22.87 -15.27
N TRP A 255 -11.02 -23.87 -15.04
CA TRP A 255 -10.43 -24.17 -13.73
C TRP A 255 -8.90 -24.38 -13.79
N PRO A 256 -8.10 -23.83 -12.86
CA PRO A 256 -8.49 -22.90 -11.81
C PRO A 256 -8.88 -21.52 -12.38
N HIS A 257 -9.46 -20.65 -11.54
CA HIS A 257 -9.95 -19.31 -11.90
C HIS A 257 -8.81 -18.29 -12.11
N ASP A 258 -7.80 -18.67 -12.89
CA ASP A 258 -6.57 -17.91 -13.08
C ASP A 258 -6.30 -17.52 -14.53
N LYS A 259 -7.19 -17.91 -15.45
CA LYS A 259 -7.13 -17.66 -16.90
C LYS A 259 -7.99 -16.46 -17.28
N GLN A 260 -7.62 -15.80 -18.37
CA GLN A 260 -8.42 -14.80 -19.08
C GLN A 260 -9.01 -15.45 -20.33
N TYR A 261 -10.04 -14.84 -20.88
CA TYR A 261 -10.71 -15.34 -22.07
C TYR A 261 -10.66 -14.28 -23.16
N PHE A 262 -10.24 -14.70 -24.35
CA PHE A 262 -10.24 -13.86 -25.53
C PHE A 262 -11.30 -14.39 -26.50
N PHE A 263 -12.08 -13.49 -27.07
CA PHE A 263 -13.19 -13.82 -27.97
C PHE A 263 -12.99 -13.16 -29.32
N ASP A 264 -13.62 -13.72 -30.35
CA ASP A 264 -13.75 -13.07 -31.64
C ASP A 264 -14.80 -11.95 -31.57
N ASP A 265 -14.86 -11.10 -32.60
CA ASP A 265 -15.81 -9.96 -32.64
C ASP A 265 -17.28 -10.40 -32.54
N SER A 266 -17.58 -11.65 -32.93
CA SER A 266 -18.91 -12.24 -32.85
C SER A 266 -19.26 -12.85 -31.49
N GLY A 267 -18.25 -13.07 -30.63
CA GLY A 267 -18.37 -13.78 -29.36
C GLY A 267 -18.71 -15.28 -29.50
N GLN A 268 -18.68 -15.84 -30.71
CA GLN A 268 -19.01 -17.25 -30.99
C GLN A 268 -17.78 -18.15 -30.96
N SER A 269 -16.59 -17.56 -30.89
CA SER A 269 -15.34 -18.30 -30.68
C SER A 269 -14.51 -17.64 -29.60
N GLY A 270 -13.72 -18.45 -28.89
CA GLY A 270 -12.79 -17.92 -27.92
C GLY A 270 -11.70 -18.89 -27.52
N LEU A 271 -10.69 -18.36 -26.84
CA LEU A 271 -9.61 -19.14 -26.24
C LEU A 271 -9.39 -18.72 -24.78
N ALA A 272 -8.98 -19.67 -23.95
CA ALA A 272 -8.58 -19.41 -22.57
C ALA A 272 -7.06 -19.29 -22.51
N TYR A 273 -6.53 -18.24 -21.89
CA TYR A 273 -5.09 -18.01 -21.82
C TYR A 273 -4.66 -17.44 -20.47
N ARG A 274 -3.35 -17.51 -20.20
CA ARG A 274 -2.73 -16.83 -19.07
C ARG A 274 -1.39 -16.26 -19.49
N VAL A 275 -1.15 -14.99 -19.15
CA VAL A 275 0.17 -14.37 -19.36
C VAL A 275 1.12 -14.77 -18.24
N GLN A 276 2.22 -15.43 -18.60
CA GLN A 276 3.31 -15.77 -17.68
C GLN A 276 4.65 -15.33 -18.26
N LYS A 277 5.36 -14.45 -17.54
CA LYS A 277 6.69 -13.94 -17.93
C LYS A 277 6.74 -13.33 -19.34
N GLY A 278 5.67 -12.65 -19.76
CA GLY A 278 5.58 -12.00 -21.07
C GLY A 278 5.21 -12.93 -22.22
N VAL A 279 4.86 -14.19 -21.93
CA VAL A 279 4.32 -15.14 -22.91
C VAL A 279 2.86 -15.41 -22.57
N ALA A 280 1.98 -15.34 -23.56
CA ALA A 280 0.60 -15.80 -23.43
C ALA A 280 0.56 -17.32 -23.63
N LEU A 281 0.23 -18.05 -22.56
CA LEU A 281 0.04 -19.49 -22.59
C LEU A 281 -1.44 -19.78 -22.84
N VAL A 282 -1.76 -20.32 -24.00
CA VAL A 282 -3.12 -20.74 -24.36
C VAL A 282 -3.36 -22.14 -23.79
N ALA A 283 -4.51 -22.32 -23.13
CA ALA A 283 -4.90 -23.58 -22.52
C ALA A 283 -5.65 -24.43 -23.56
N GLY A 284 -4.94 -25.28 -24.28
CA GLY A 284 -5.50 -26.15 -25.32
C GLY A 284 -5.95 -25.37 -26.57
N ASP A 285 -6.73 -26.03 -27.42
CA ASP A 285 -7.22 -25.44 -28.67
C ASP A 285 -8.35 -24.43 -28.42
N PRO A 286 -8.52 -23.41 -29.27
CA PRO A 286 -9.67 -22.50 -29.22
C PRO A 286 -10.99 -23.24 -29.45
N VAL A 287 -12.07 -22.65 -28.97
CA VAL A 287 -13.43 -23.19 -29.02
C VAL A 287 -14.28 -22.30 -29.91
N GLY A 288 -15.11 -22.87 -30.79
CA GLY A 288 -16.04 -22.15 -31.66
C GLY A 288 -15.77 -22.31 -33.16
N SER A 289 -16.57 -21.65 -33.99
CA SER A 289 -16.59 -21.83 -35.45
C SER A 289 -15.49 -21.09 -36.22
N THR A 290 -14.88 -20.06 -35.62
CA THR A 290 -14.01 -19.07 -36.28
C THR A 290 -12.60 -19.04 -35.65
N VAL A 291 -11.91 -20.19 -35.67
CA VAL A 291 -10.61 -20.37 -35.00
C VAL A 291 -9.47 -19.59 -35.68
N GLY A 292 -9.40 -19.58 -37.01
CA GLY A 292 -8.30 -18.94 -37.75
C GLY A 292 -8.19 -17.43 -37.49
N PRO A 293 -9.24 -16.64 -37.75
CA PRO A 293 -9.25 -15.19 -37.50
C PRO A 293 -9.03 -14.85 -36.01
N LEU A 294 -9.58 -15.65 -35.10
CA LEU A 294 -9.39 -15.49 -33.66
C LEU A 294 -7.90 -15.55 -33.29
N LEU A 295 -7.16 -16.52 -33.83
CA LEU A 295 -5.72 -16.66 -33.56
C LEU A 295 -4.91 -15.50 -34.15
N THR A 296 -5.25 -15.04 -35.35
CA THR A 296 -4.60 -13.87 -35.95
C THR A 296 -4.79 -12.64 -35.07
N ASN A 297 -6.04 -12.34 -34.70
CA ASN A 297 -6.35 -11.21 -33.83
C ASN A 297 -5.67 -11.33 -32.47
N PHE A 298 -5.57 -12.53 -31.91
CA PHE A 298 -4.90 -12.75 -30.63
C PHE A 298 -3.38 -12.48 -30.69
N THR A 299 -2.72 -12.77 -31.81
CA THR A 299 -1.28 -12.52 -31.97
C THR A 299 -0.92 -11.06 -32.15
N GLU A 300 -1.88 -10.20 -32.48
CA GLU A 300 -1.68 -8.76 -32.69
C GLU A 300 -1.78 -7.93 -31.39
N ILE A 301 -2.07 -8.56 -30.25
CA ILE A 301 -2.26 -7.93 -28.92
C ILE A 301 -0.95 -7.91 -28.11
#